data_AF-A0AAW9IU31-F1
#
_entry.id   AF-A0AAW9IU31-F1
#
_cell.length_a   1.000
_cell.length_b   1.000
_cell.length_c   1.000
_cell.angle_alpha   90.00
_cell.angle_beta   90.00
_cell.angle_gamma   90.00
#
_symmetry.space_group_name_H-M   'P 1'
#
loop_
_entity.id
_entity.type
_entity.pdbx_description
1 polymer ?
#
loop_
_entity_poly.entity_id
_entity_poly.type
_entity_poly.pdbx_seq_one_letter_code
_entity_poly.pdbx_strand_id
1 'polypeptide(L)'
;DEWGIYPRYDCAHPLEDAIEGITHSICTLEFEDHRPLYDWFVRECEMESTPRQIEFARLNITNTVMSKRKLKQLVDEKIVDGWDDPRMPTVSGLRRKGYTPEAIKNFCSAIGVSKANSVVDSQMLEYFIREDLQLKANAAMAIMRPLKVVITNYQEGQTEMLPIPN
;
A
#
# COMPACT_ATOMS: atom_id res chain seq x y z
N ASP A 1 0.53 3.06 33.95
CA ASP A 1 -0.52 3.11 35.00
C ASP A 1 -0.96 4.54 35.39
N GLU A 2 -0.57 5.57 34.63
CA GLU A 2 -0.95 6.96 34.93
C GLU A 2 -2.42 7.27 34.56
N TRP A 3 -2.97 6.60 33.55
CA TRP A 3 -4.34 6.82 33.06
C TRP A 3 -5.23 5.61 33.34
N GLY A 4 -6.32 5.82 34.08
CA GLY A 4 -7.34 4.80 34.37
C GLY A 4 -8.59 4.88 33.47
N ILE A 5 -8.68 5.90 32.61
CA ILE A 5 -9.78 6.12 31.67
C ILE A 5 -9.23 6.51 30.31
N TYR A 6 -9.95 6.16 29.24
CA TYR A 6 -9.51 6.38 27.86
C TYR A 6 -10.64 7.00 27.03
N PRO A 7 -10.34 8.02 26.21
CA PRO A 7 -11.33 8.59 25.30
C PRO A 7 -11.71 7.58 24.21
N ARG A 8 -12.92 7.72 23.69
CA ARG A 8 -13.36 7.00 22.49
C ARG A 8 -12.85 7.73 21.25
N TYR A 9 -12.72 7.02 20.14
CA TYR A 9 -12.29 7.58 18.85
C TYR A 9 -13.06 8.85 18.49
N ASP A 10 -14.39 8.82 18.57
CA ASP A 10 -15.25 9.95 18.20
C ASP A 10 -15.10 11.19 19.07
N CYS A 11 -14.51 11.04 20.26
CA CYS A 11 -14.19 12.16 21.15
C CYS A 11 -12.75 12.65 20.90
N ALA A 12 -11.79 11.73 20.77
CA ALA A 12 -10.39 12.06 20.57
C ALA A 12 -10.14 12.73 19.20
N HIS A 13 -10.64 12.13 18.12
CA HIS A 13 -10.37 12.58 16.75
C HIS A 13 -10.70 14.07 16.52
N PRO A 14 -11.93 14.57 16.72
CA PRO A 14 -12.24 15.98 16.47
C PRO A 14 -11.41 16.95 17.32
N LEU A 15 -11.12 16.58 18.57
CA LEU A 15 -10.36 17.42 19.48
C LEU A 15 -8.87 17.45 19.12
N GLU A 16 -8.29 16.31 18.76
CA GLU A 16 -6.91 16.22 18.28
C GLU A 16 -6.71 17.05 17.02
N ASP A 17 -7.60 16.92 16.02
CA ASP A 17 -7.55 17.73 14.80
C ASP A 17 -7.61 19.23 15.10
N ALA A 18 -8.47 19.64 16.03
CA ALA A 18 -8.61 21.04 16.41
C ALA A 18 -7.41 21.56 17.22
N ILE A 19 -6.83 20.74 18.11
CA ILE A 19 -5.62 21.08 18.87
C ILE A 19 -4.42 21.25 17.93
N GLU A 20 -4.30 20.38 16.92
CA GLU A 20 -3.22 20.43 15.93
C GLU A 20 -3.42 21.49 14.85
N GLY A 21 -4.57 22.18 14.82
CA GLY A 21 -4.89 23.21 13.83
C GLY A 21 -5.11 22.63 12.42
N ILE A 22 -5.60 21.39 12.33
CA ILE A 22 -5.93 20.75 11.06
C ILE A 22 -7.02 21.55 10.34
N THR A 23 -6.85 21.74 9.04
CA THR A 23 -7.84 22.45 8.21
C THR A 23 -8.78 21.49 7.48
N HIS A 24 -8.23 20.37 7.01
CA HIS A 24 -8.94 19.36 6.21
C HIS A 24 -8.63 17.99 6.79
N SER A 25 -9.57 17.45 7.57
CA SER A 25 -9.46 16.11 8.15
C SER A 25 -9.99 15.09 7.15
N ILE A 26 -9.08 14.37 6.51
CA ILE A 26 -9.42 13.48 5.39
C ILE A 26 -9.55 12.04 5.90
N CYS A 27 -10.74 11.45 5.80
CA CYS A 27 -11.01 10.08 6.23
C CYS A 27 -11.80 9.28 5.19
N THR A 28 -12.13 8.02 5.48
CA THR A 28 -12.88 7.18 4.54
C THR A 28 -14.40 7.25 4.77
N LEU A 29 -15.19 6.92 3.75
CA LEU A 29 -16.67 6.99 3.81
C LEU A 29 -17.31 6.24 4.99
N GLU A 30 -16.62 5.26 5.58
CA GLU A 30 -17.09 4.57 6.79
C GLU A 30 -17.31 5.50 7.99
N PHE A 31 -16.76 6.72 7.96
CA PHE A 31 -16.90 7.74 9.02
C PHE A 31 -17.83 8.90 8.63
N GLU A 32 -18.55 8.82 7.51
CA GLU A 32 -19.44 9.91 7.08
C GLU A 32 -20.57 10.16 8.10
N ASP A 33 -21.18 9.10 8.64
CA ASP A 33 -22.22 9.18 9.67
C ASP A 33 -21.70 9.69 11.02
N HIS A 34 -20.38 9.72 11.21
CA HIS A 34 -19.73 10.23 12.42
C HIS A 34 -19.54 11.75 12.38
N ARG A 35 -19.62 12.37 11.18
CA ARG A 35 -19.39 13.81 11.02
C ARG A 35 -20.28 14.69 11.91
N PRO A 36 -21.60 14.44 12.07
CA PRO A 36 -22.42 15.25 12.97
C PRO A 36 -21.93 15.25 14.41
N LEU A 37 -21.34 14.13 14.88
CA LEU A 37 -20.76 14.02 16.21
C LEU A 37 -19.37 14.69 16.28
N TYR A 38 -18.56 14.57 15.23
CA TYR A 38 -17.31 15.30 15.06
C TYR A 38 -17.54 16.81 15.21
N ASP A 39 -18.47 17.37 14.43
CA ASP A 39 -18.80 18.80 14.42
C ASP A 39 -19.37 19.23 15.79
N TRP A 40 -20.13 18.35 16.45
CA TRP A 40 -20.65 18.59 17.79
C TRP A 40 -19.53 18.74 18.81
N PHE A 41 -18.53 17.86 18.84
CA PHE A 41 -17.41 17.96 19.79
C PHE A 41 -16.58 19.23 19.59
N VAL A 42 -16.24 19.56 18.33
CA VAL A 42 -15.50 20.79 18.03
C VAL A 42 -16.24 22.03 18.54
N ARG A 43 -17.57 22.07 18.36
CA ARG A 43 -18.41 23.19 18.81
C ARG A 43 -18.57 23.25 20.33
N GLU A 44 -18.98 22.16 20.97
CA GLU A 44 -19.31 22.15 22.39
C GLU A 44 -18.09 22.19 23.30
N CYS A 45 -16.91 21.78 22.81
CA CYS A 45 -15.64 21.98 23.51
C CYS A 45 -15.01 23.35 23.23
N GLU A 46 -15.70 24.24 22.52
CA GLU A 46 -15.28 25.62 22.25
C GLU A 46 -13.88 25.72 21.64
N MET A 47 -13.56 24.79 20.72
CA MET A 47 -12.24 24.72 20.10
C MET A 47 -11.94 25.95 19.24
N GLU A 48 -10.71 26.49 19.35
CA GLU A 48 -10.30 27.65 18.57
C GLU A 48 -10.24 27.36 17.06
N SER A 49 -9.74 26.19 16.68
CA SER A 49 -9.72 25.72 15.29
C SER A 49 -10.93 24.85 14.99
N THR A 50 -11.56 25.08 13.83
CA THR A 50 -12.73 24.33 13.37
C THR A 50 -12.38 23.49 12.13
N PRO A 51 -11.70 22.33 12.32
CA PRO A 51 -11.34 21.44 11.23
C PRO A 51 -12.57 20.95 10.48
N ARG A 52 -12.45 20.76 9.16
CA ARG A 52 -13.52 20.19 8.34
C ARG A 52 -13.21 18.74 7.99
N GLN A 53 -14.10 17.82 8.39
CA GLN A 53 -14.04 16.43 7.95
C GLN A 53 -14.47 16.30 6.48
N ILE A 54 -13.68 15.56 5.69
CA ILE A 54 -13.92 15.27 4.28
C ILE A 54 -13.62 13.79 4.03
N GLU A 55 -14.59 13.09 3.46
CA GLU A 55 -14.51 11.65 3.24
C GLU A 55 -14.29 11.31 1.77
N PHE A 56 -13.59 10.20 1.55
CA PHE A 56 -13.42 9.59 0.24
C PHE A 56 -13.62 8.08 0.31
N ALA A 57 -13.92 7.46 -0.84
CA ALA A 57 -14.08 6.02 -0.92
C ALA A 57 -12.75 5.30 -0.67
N ARG A 58 -12.77 4.26 0.16
CA ARG A 58 -11.59 3.45 0.42
C ARG A 58 -11.16 2.69 -0.85
N LEU A 59 -9.85 2.57 -1.04
CA LEU A 59 -9.26 1.68 -2.04
C LEU A 59 -9.62 0.22 -1.76
N ASN A 60 -10.28 -0.42 -2.74
CA ASN A 60 -10.46 -1.86 -2.79
C ASN A 60 -9.79 -2.41 -4.04
N ILE A 61 -9.00 -3.47 -3.89
CA ILE A 61 -8.29 -4.11 -5.00
C ILE A 61 -8.86 -5.51 -5.19
N THR A 62 -9.12 -5.93 -6.43
CA THR A 62 -9.51 -7.31 -6.74
C THR A 62 -8.45 -8.31 -6.27
N ASN A 63 -8.86 -9.54 -5.99
CA ASN A 63 -7.97 -10.64 -5.56
C ASN A 63 -7.13 -10.34 -4.30
N THR A 64 -7.52 -9.33 -3.52
CA THR A 64 -6.75 -8.86 -2.36
C THR A 64 -7.62 -8.80 -1.12
N VAL A 65 -7.07 -9.23 0.01
CA VAL A 65 -7.73 -9.15 1.31
C VAL A 65 -7.23 -7.93 2.07
N MET A 66 -8.11 -6.96 2.32
CA MET A 66 -7.75 -5.70 3.00
C MET A 66 -8.07 -5.69 4.51
N SER A 67 -8.82 -6.68 5.01
CA SER A 67 -9.22 -6.73 6.42
C SER A 67 -8.08 -7.19 7.32
N LYS A 68 -7.71 -6.37 8.31
CA LYS A 68 -6.71 -6.71 9.33
C LYS A 68 -6.98 -8.04 10.01
N ARG A 69 -8.25 -8.37 10.28
CA ARG A 69 -8.65 -9.65 10.90
C ARG A 69 -8.26 -10.85 10.02
N LYS A 70 -8.57 -10.78 8.72
CA LYS A 70 -8.24 -11.85 7.77
C LYS A 70 -6.74 -11.94 7.50
N LEU A 71 -6.06 -10.80 7.39
CA LEU A 71 -4.59 -10.77 7.25
C LEU A 71 -3.90 -11.38 8.47
N LYS A 72 -4.38 -11.08 9.68
CA LYS A 72 -3.87 -11.70 10.91
C LYS A 72 -4.07 -13.22 10.88
N GLN A 73 -5.23 -13.68 10.43
CA GLN A 73 -5.50 -15.12 10.29
C GLN A 73 -4.47 -15.80 9.37
N LEU A 74 -4.13 -15.21 8.22
CA LEU A 74 -3.10 -15.77 7.32
C LEU A 74 -1.73 -15.92 8.00
N VAL A 75 -1.36 -14.96 8.84
CA VAL A 75 -0.09 -14.98 9.61
C VAL A 75 -0.16 -16.00 10.74
N ASP A 76 -1.23 -16.00 11.53
CA ASP A 76 -1.41 -16.90 12.68
C ASP A 76 -1.45 -18.38 12.23
N GLU A 77 -2.14 -18.66 11.12
CA GLU A 77 -2.25 -20.00 10.53
C GLU A 77 -1.02 -20.39 9.69
N LYS A 78 0.01 -19.53 9.62
CA LYS A 78 1.27 -19.77 8.90
C LYS A 78 1.09 -20.09 7.41
N ILE A 79 0.05 -19.52 6.78
CA ILE A 79 -0.16 -19.59 5.32
C ILE A 79 0.89 -18.72 4.60
N VAL A 80 1.34 -17.66 5.29
CA VAL A 80 2.41 -16.75 4.87
C VAL A 80 3.55 -16.73 5.89
N ASP A 81 4.74 -16.28 5.48
CA ASP A 81 5.93 -16.22 6.33
C ASP A 81 5.78 -15.20 7.47
N GLY A 82 4.96 -14.16 7.26
CA GLY A 82 4.76 -13.06 8.19
C GLY A 82 4.05 -11.86 7.55
N TRP A 83 4.03 -10.73 8.27
CA TRP A 83 3.41 -9.48 7.78
C TRP A 83 4.16 -8.82 6.61
N ASP A 84 5.43 -9.18 6.40
CA ASP A 84 6.27 -8.70 5.30
C ASP A 84 6.38 -9.70 4.15
N ASP A 85 5.64 -10.82 4.18
CA ASP A 85 5.65 -11.81 3.10
C ASP A 85 5.31 -11.13 1.75
N PRO A 86 6.04 -11.42 0.65
CA PRO A 86 5.78 -10.82 -0.66
C PRO A 86 4.36 -11.02 -1.20
N ARG A 87 3.60 -11.99 -0.69
CA ARG A 87 2.19 -12.23 -1.07
C ARG A 87 1.21 -11.35 -0.30
N MET A 88 1.65 -10.72 0.79
CA MET A 88 0.81 -9.87 1.62
C MET A 88 0.63 -8.48 0.99
N PRO A 89 -0.58 -7.90 1.04
CA PRO A 89 -0.85 -6.55 0.50
C PRO A 89 -0.41 -5.43 1.46
N THR A 90 0.46 -5.74 2.42
CA THR A 90 1.06 -4.75 3.31
C THR A 90 2.12 -3.96 2.56
N VAL A 91 2.36 -2.72 2.98
CA VAL A 91 3.46 -1.91 2.42
C VAL A 91 4.81 -2.61 2.60
N SER A 92 5.02 -3.30 3.73
CA SER A 92 6.20 -4.13 3.97
C SER A 92 6.31 -5.31 3.00
N GLY A 93 5.20 -6.00 2.74
CA GLY A 93 5.13 -7.12 1.78
C GLY A 93 5.40 -6.69 0.36
N LEU A 94 4.75 -5.61 -0.09
CA LEU A 94 4.99 -5.02 -1.40
C LEU A 94 6.45 -4.57 -1.57
N ARG A 95 7.03 -3.93 -0.56
CA ARG A 95 8.45 -3.55 -0.58
C ARG A 95 9.37 -4.76 -0.70
N ARG A 96 9.13 -5.84 0.05
CA ARG A 96 9.93 -7.09 -0.06
C ARG A 96 9.72 -7.79 -1.40
N LYS A 97 8.52 -7.69 -1.99
CA LYS A 97 8.21 -8.19 -3.34
C LYS A 97 8.99 -7.44 -4.44
N GLY A 98 9.49 -6.22 -4.15
CA GLY A 98 10.24 -5.39 -5.09
C GLY A 98 9.45 -4.22 -5.67
N TYR A 99 8.29 -3.87 -5.08
CA TYR A 99 7.60 -2.64 -5.46
C TYR A 99 8.40 -1.40 -5.06
N THR A 100 8.51 -0.45 -5.98
CA THR A 100 9.14 0.85 -5.74
C THR A 100 8.14 1.83 -5.11
N PRO A 101 8.62 2.81 -4.33
CA PRO A 101 7.77 3.89 -3.84
C PRO A 101 7.08 4.66 -4.97
N GLU A 102 7.78 4.87 -6.09
CA GLU A 102 7.27 5.58 -7.27
C GLU A 102 6.11 4.83 -7.92
N ALA A 103 6.22 3.51 -8.11
CA ALA A 103 5.14 2.69 -8.67
C ALA A 103 3.85 2.79 -7.84
N ILE A 104 3.97 2.72 -6.51
CA ILE A 104 2.82 2.81 -5.60
C ILE A 104 2.20 4.21 -5.65
N LYS A 105 3.01 5.27 -5.65
CA LYS A 105 2.53 6.66 -5.76
C LYS A 105 1.82 6.90 -7.10
N ASN A 106 2.40 6.43 -8.21
CA ASN A 106 1.83 6.57 -9.54
C ASN A 106 0.50 5.82 -9.65
N PHE A 107 0.42 4.61 -9.08
CA PHE A 107 -0.82 3.88 -8.95
C PHE A 107 -1.90 4.67 -8.18
N CYS A 108 -1.57 5.19 -6.98
CA CYS A 108 -2.48 6.00 -6.18
C CYS A 108 -2.95 7.28 -6.91
N SER A 109 -2.07 7.93 -7.68
CA SER A 109 -2.43 9.09 -8.49
C SER A 109 -3.38 8.72 -9.64
N ALA A 110 -3.19 7.56 -10.26
CA ALA A 110 -3.96 7.14 -11.42
C ALA A 110 -5.37 6.63 -11.08
N ILE A 111 -5.56 5.99 -9.92
CA ILE A 111 -6.90 5.57 -9.46
C ILE A 111 -7.80 6.76 -9.12
N GLY A 112 -7.19 7.91 -8.79
CA GLY A 112 -7.89 9.11 -8.37
C GLY A 112 -8.56 8.99 -7.00
N VAL A 113 -9.26 10.06 -6.61
CA VAL A 113 -10.01 10.14 -5.35
C VAL A 113 -11.45 10.50 -5.69
N SER A 114 -12.41 9.72 -5.18
CA SER A 114 -13.83 9.98 -5.37
C SER A 114 -14.64 9.58 -4.13
N LYS A 115 -15.88 10.05 -4.04
CA LYS A 115 -16.87 9.58 -3.05
C LYS A 115 -17.63 8.32 -3.51
N ALA A 116 -17.37 7.82 -4.72
CA ALA A 116 -18.00 6.60 -5.22
C ALA A 116 -17.13 5.38 -4.88
N ASN A 117 -17.73 4.36 -4.28
CA ASN A 117 -17.04 3.09 -4.04
C ASN A 117 -16.66 2.45 -5.38
N SER A 118 -15.39 2.12 -5.54
CA SER A 118 -14.85 1.43 -6.71
C SER A 118 -13.97 0.27 -6.29
N VAL A 119 -13.86 -0.71 -7.19
CA VAL A 119 -12.92 -1.82 -7.05
C VAL A 119 -11.93 -1.72 -8.21
N VAL A 120 -10.65 -1.62 -7.87
CA VAL A 120 -9.55 -1.49 -8.83
C VAL A 120 -8.98 -2.87 -9.13
N ASP A 121 -8.67 -3.15 -10.38
CA ASP A 121 -8.03 -4.40 -10.75
C ASP A 121 -6.58 -4.46 -10.21
N SER A 122 -6.22 -5.56 -9.55
CA SER A 122 -4.84 -5.90 -9.19
C SER A 122 -3.83 -5.73 -10.34
N GLN A 123 -4.23 -5.98 -11.59
CA GLN A 123 -3.37 -5.82 -12.77
C GLN A 123 -2.92 -4.36 -12.98
N MET A 124 -3.69 -3.38 -12.54
CA MET A 124 -3.32 -1.97 -12.63
C MET A 124 -2.12 -1.67 -11.72
N LEU A 125 -2.06 -2.26 -10.53
CA LEU A 125 -0.93 -2.14 -9.63
C LEU A 125 0.33 -2.81 -10.23
N GLU A 126 0.16 -3.99 -10.85
CA GLU A 126 1.23 -4.69 -11.54
C GLU A 126 1.77 -3.94 -12.77
N TYR A 127 0.89 -3.22 -13.46
CA TYR A 127 1.27 -2.35 -14.57
C TYR A 127 2.23 -1.24 -14.10
N PHE A 128 1.91 -0.52 -13.02
CA PHE A 128 2.76 0.58 -12.56
C PHE A 128 4.14 0.14 -12.10
N ILE A 129 4.28 -1.04 -11.50
CA ILE A 129 5.61 -1.55 -11.15
C ILE A 129 6.40 -2.00 -12.38
N ARG A 130 5.72 -2.56 -13.40
CA ARG A 130 6.38 -2.93 -14.65
C ARG A 130 6.92 -1.70 -15.37
N GLU A 131 6.12 -0.66 -15.53
CA GLU A 131 6.53 0.59 -16.18
C GLU A 131 7.70 1.25 -15.42
N ASP A 132 7.64 1.28 -14.09
CA ASP A 132 8.69 1.88 -13.28
C ASP A 132 10.01 1.12 -13.38
N LEU A 133 9.97 -0.22 -13.32
CA LEU A 133 11.17 -1.06 -13.41
C LEU A 133 11.73 -1.13 -14.83
N GLN A 134 10.89 -1.04 -15.87
CA GLN A 134 11.36 -1.09 -17.26
C GLN A 134 12.40 -0.01 -17.58
N LEU A 135 12.32 1.14 -16.93
CA LEU A 135 13.24 2.26 -17.14
C LEU A 135 14.44 2.27 -16.17
N LYS A 136 14.37 1.49 -15.09
CA LYS A 136 15.32 1.57 -13.95
C LYS A 136 16.11 0.29 -13.70
N ALA A 137 15.56 -0.86 -14.05
CA ALA A 137 16.14 -2.16 -13.73
C ALA A 137 17.09 -2.61 -14.84
N ASN A 138 18.30 -3.00 -14.45
CA ASN A 138 19.27 -3.61 -15.36
C ASN A 138 18.76 -4.98 -15.84
N ALA A 139 18.85 -5.22 -17.14
CA ALA A 139 18.62 -6.52 -17.74
C ALA A 139 19.74 -7.50 -17.37
N ALA A 140 19.34 -8.67 -16.86
CA ALA A 140 20.25 -9.76 -16.55
C ALA A 140 19.72 -11.08 -17.14
N MET A 141 20.63 -11.96 -17.55
CA MET A 141 20.27 -13.31 -17.98
C MET A 141 20.26 -14.26 -16.78
N ALA A 142 19.12 -14.90 -16.53
CA ALA A 142 18.96 -15.91 -15.50
C ALA A 142 18.30 -17.17 -16.09
N ILE A 143 18.84 -18.35 -15.78
CA ILE A 143 18.29 -19.63 -16.22
C ILE A 143 17.59 -20.29 -15.03
N MET A 144 16.25 -20.20 -14.99
CA MET A 144 15.46 -20.71 -13.86
C MET A 144 15.42 -22.24 -13.79
N ARG A 145 15.54 -22.92 -14.94
CA ARG A 145 15.55 -24.38 -15.07
C ARG A 145 16.68 -24.78 -16.02
N PRO A 146 17.91 -25.01 -15.50
CA PRO A 146 19.08 -25.19 -16.33
C PRO A 146 19.02 -26.49 -17.11
N LEU A 147 19.27 -26.38 -18.42
CA LEU A 147 19.54 -27.51 -19.30
C LEU A 147 20.97 -27.36 -19.81
N LYS A 148 21.81 -28.37 -19.58
CA LYS A 148 23.18 -28.36 -20.07
C LYS A 148 23.17 -28.43 -21.60
N VAL A 149 23.72 -27.41 -22.23
CA VAL A 149 23.94 -27.36 -23.69
C VAL A 149 25.44 -27.53 -23.94
N VAL A 150 25.78 -28.40 -24.90
CA VAL A 150 27.16 -28.62 -25.37
C VAL A 150 27.23 -28.16 -26.82
N ILE A 151 28.10 -27.19 -27.10
CA ILE A 151 28.36 -26.71 -28.46
C ILE A 151 29.45 -27.62 -29.05
N THR A 152 29.07 -28.57 -29.89
CA THR A 152 29.95 -29.66 -30.37
C THR A 152 31.05 -29.19 -31.30
N ASN A 153 30.90 -28.02 -31.91
CA ASN A 153 31.86 -27.41 -32.82
C ASN A 153 32.66 -26.26 -32.18
N TYR A 154 32.58 -26.08 -30.85
CA TYR A 154 33.35 -25.07 -30.13
C TYR A 154 34.56 -25.70 -29.44
N GLN A 155 35.72 -25.05 -29.51
CA GLN A 155 36.96 -25.63 -29.00
C GLN A 155 36.92 -25.77 -27.48
N GLU A 156 37.32 -26.94 -26.98
CA GLU A 156 37.34 -27.22 -25.55
C GLU A 156 38.32 -26.29 -24.81
N GLY A 157 37.86 -25.66 -23.72
CA GLY A 157 38.62 -24.70 -22.94
C GLY A 157 38.68 -23.27 -23.51
N GLN A 158 38.10 -23.01 -24.68
CA GLN A 158 37.97 -21.65 -25.21
C GLN A 158 36.86 -20.87 -24.47
N THR A 159 37.07 -19.57 -24.24
CA THR A 159 36.06 -18.67 -23.64
C THR A 159 35.97 -17.37 -24.44
N GLU A 160 34.75 -16.85 -24.61
CA GLU A 160 34.48 -15.56 -25.24
C GLU A 160 33.71 -14.64 -24.31
N MET A 161 34.16 -13.38 -24.23
CA MET A 161 33.46 -12.33 -23.49
C MET A 161 32.56 -11.55 -24.45
N LEU A 162 31.25 -11.66 -24.26
CA LEU A 162 30.26 -10.95 -25.07
C LEU A 162 29.76 -9.71 -24.32
N PRO A 163 30.02 -8.49 -24.83
CA PRO A 163 29.42 -7.29 -24.26
C PRO A 163 27.93 -7.25 -24.60
N ILE A 164 27.10 -7.04 -23.58
CA ILE A 164 25.64 -6.87 -23.73
C ILE A 164 25.27 -5.54 -23.08
N PRO A 165 24.59 -4.63 -23.80
CA PRO A 165 24.13 -3.38 -23.22
C PRO A 165 23.03 -3.64 -22.19
N ASN A 166 23.00 -2.79 -21.16
CA ASN A 166 21.85 -2.65 -20.27
C ASN A 166 20.91 -1.59 -20.82
#